data_AF-A0A6A6E3B7-F1
#
_entry.id   AF-A0A6A6E3B7-F1
#
_cell.length_a   1.000
_cell.length_b   1.000
_cell.length_c   1.000
_cell.angle_alpha   90.00
_cell.angle_beta   90.00
_cell.angle_gamma   90.00
#
_symmetry.space_group_name_H-M   'P 1'
#
loop_
_entity.id
_entity.type
_entity.pdbx_description
1 polymer ?
#
loop_
_entity_poly.entity_id
_entity_poly.type
_entity_poly.pdbx_seq_one_letter_code
_entity_poly.pdbx_strand_id
1 'polypeptide(L)' 'MRLLRLEDDGEFSLIEFISDNIPRYAILSHTWEADDEEVTFKDLVKGIGKKKVGYKKLRFCGKQTASDGLRFSWVDT' A
#
# COMPACT_ATOMS: atom_id res chain seq x y z
N MET A 1 12.14 3.20 5.84
CA MET A 1 10.80 3.53 5.31
C MET A 1 10.20 2.29 4.65
N ARG A 2 8.90 2.03 4.83
CA ARG A 2 8.22 0.88 4.19
C ARG A 2 7.29 1.38 3.10
N LEU A 3 7.41 0.80 1.92
CA LEU A 3 6.65 1.18 0.74
C LEU A 3 5.93 -0.01 0.16
N LEU A 4 4.71 0.22 -0.33
CA LEU A 4 3.91 -0.74 -1.06
C LEU A 4 4.28 -0.70 -2.54
N ARG A 5 4.41 -1.87 -3.14
CA ARG A 5 4.53 -2.05 -4.58
C ARG A 5 3.35 -2.88 -5.07
N LEU A 6 2.65 -2.38 -6.08
CA LEU A 6 1.66 -3.15 -6.81
C LEU A 6 2.41 -4.03 -7.81
N GLU A 7 2.22 -5.34 -7.71
CA GLU A 7 2.81 -6.34 -8.61
C GLU A 7 1.90 -6.56 -9.83
N ASP A 8 2.44 -7.20 -10.87
CA ASP A 8 1.72 -7.47 -12.13
C ASP A 8 0.53 -8.42 -11.96
N ASP A 9 0.54 -9.26 -10.92
CA ASP A 9 -0.57 -10.14 -10.54
C ASP A 9 -1.69 -9.39 -9.77
N GLY A 10 -1.51 -8.10 -9.51
CA GLY A 10 -2.43 -7.26 -8.77
C GLY A 10 -2.30 -7.36 -7.26
N GLU A 11 -1.30 -8.09 -6.76
CA GLU A 11 -0.97 -8.19 -5.35
C GLU A 11 -0.10 -7.04 -4.86
N PHE A 12 -0.02 -6.88 -3.55
CA PHE A 12 0.84 -5.88 -2.92
C PHE A 12 2.00 -6.55 -2.20
N SER A 13 3.21 -6.13 -2.55
CA SER A 13 4.41 -6.43 -1.78
C SER A 13 4.79 -5.23 -0.91
N LEU A 14 5.25 -5.50 0.30
CA LEU A 14 5.86 -4.48 1.12
C LEU A 14 7.38 -4.56 1.03
N ILE A 15 8.00 -3.42 0.72
CA ILE A 15 9.45 -3.31 0.57
C ILE A 15 9.96 -2.32 1.61
N GLU A 16 10.93 -2.77 2.40
CA GLU A 16 11.59 -1.96 3.42
C GLU A 16 12.88 -1.35 2.86
N PHE A 17 12.96 -0.03 2.92
CA PHE A 17 14.13 0.77 2.53
C PHE A 17 14.83 1.25 3.81
N ILE A 18 16.09 0.82 4.02
CA ILE A 18 16.86 1.05 5.27
C ILE A 18 17.89 2.20 5.11
N SER A 19 17.79 3.05 4.08
CA SER A 19 18.76 4.13 3.83
C SER A 19 18.14 5.33 3.11
N ASP A 20 18.94 6.36 2.83
CA ASP A 20 18.56 7.59 2.12
C ASP A 20 18.19 7.35 0.64
N ASN A 21 18.43 6.16 0.09
CA ASN A 21 18.04 5.77 -1.26
C ASN A 21 16.56 5.38 -1.35
N ILE A 22 15.68 6.27 -0.88
CA ILE A 22 14.23 6.10 -0.96
C ILE A 22 13.80 6.48 -2.39
N PRO A 23 13.19 5.56 -3.16
CA PRO A 23 12.74 5.85 -4.52
C PRO A 23 11.60 6.87 -4.50
N ARG A 24 11.25 7.46 -5.64
CA ARG A 24 10.03 8.27 -5.74
C ARG A 24 8.80 7.42 -5.44
N TYR A 25 7.91 7.92 -4.60
CA TYR A 25 6.70 7.24 -4.18
C TYR A 25 5.50 8.19 -4.14
N ALA A 26 4.30 7.65 -4.30
CA ALA A 26 3.05 8.37 -4.06
C ALA A 26 2.63 8.21 -2.60
N ILE A 27 1.89 9.18 -2.06
CA ILE A 27 1.33 9.12 -0.71
C ILE A 27 -0.19 9.13 -0.84
N LEU A 28 -0.86 8.15 -0.23
CA LEU A 28 -2.30 8.25 -0.01
C LEU A 28 -2.55 8.97 1.32
N SER A 29 -3.13 10.15 1.24
CA SER A 29 -3.66 10.87 2.41
C SER A 29 -5.15 10.60 2.51
N HIS A 30 -5.57 9.68 3.36
CA HIS A 30 -6.98 9.36 3.63
C HIS A 30 -7.27 9.46 5.14
N THR A 31 -8.56 9.50 5.48
CA THR A 31 -9.02 9.31 6.86
C THR A 31 -9.18 7.83 7.14
N TRP A 32 -8.67 7.36 8.27
CA TRP A 32 -8.78 5.96 8.72
C TRP A 32 -10.24 5.50 8.73
N GLU A 33 -10.48 4.27 8.25
CA GLU A 33 -11.75 3.56 8.48
C GLU A 33 -11.79 3.01 9.91
N ALA A 34 -12.86 2.33 10.32
CA ALA A 34 -12.91 1.63 11.60
C ALA A 34 -11.78 0.58 11.70
N ASP A 35 -11.24 0.36 12.92
CA ASP A 35 -10.08 -0.50 13.17
C ASP A 35 -10.21 -1.93 12.61
N ASP A 36 -11.43 -2.48 12.57
CA ASP A 36 -11.72 -3.81 12.04
C ASP A 36 -11.78 -3.85 10.51
N GLU A 37 -12.05 -2.70 9.89
CA GLU A 37 -12.13 -2.50 8.45
C GLU A 37 -10.78 -2.06 7.84
N GLU A 38 -9.86 -1.56 8.66
CA GLU A 38 -8.54 -1.08 8.23
C GLU A 38 -7.55 -2.24 7.99
N VAL A 39 -6.81 -2.17 6.88
CA VAL A 39 -5.84 -3.22 6.52
C VAL A 39 -4.54 -3.01 7.27
N THR A 40 -4.25 -3.83 8.26
CA THR A 40 -3.00 -3.67 9.01
C THR A 40 -1.80 -4.19 8.22
N PHE A 41 -0.60 -3.77 8.62
CA PHE A 41 0.66 -4.36 8.18
C PHE A 41 0.66 -5.90 8.26
N LYS A 42 0.12 -6.49 9.33
CA LYS A 42 0.06 -7.95 9.50
C LYS A 42 -0.86 -8.60 8.47
N ASP A 43 -1.93 -7.92 8.09
CA ASP A 43 -2.90 -8.43 7.12
C ASP A 43 -2.31 -8.49 5.71
N LEU A 44 -1.46 -7.52 5.36
CA LEU A 44 -0.70 -7.50 4.10
C LEU A 44 0.33 -8.62 4.04
N VAL A 45 1.15 -8.78 5.09
CA VAL A 45 2.17 -9.84 5.16
C VAL A 45 1.54 -11.24 5.09
N LYS A 46 0.37 -11.43 5.68
CA LYS A 46 -0.36 -12.70 5.66
C LYS A 46 -1.24 -12.89 4.42
N GLY A 47 -1.38 -11.88 3.56
CA GLY A 47 -2.27 -11.90 2.39
C GLY A 47 -3.77 -11.97 2.73
N ILE A 48 -4.16 -11.71 3.99
CA ILE A 48 -5.55 -11.81 4.47
C ILE A 48 -6.31 -10.48 4.38
N GLY A 49 -5.61 -9.37 4.15
CA GLY A 49 -6.19 -8.03 4.09
C GLY A 49 -7.23 -7.82 2.98
N LYS A 50 -7.26 -8.69 1.96
CA LYS A 50 -8.16 -8.57 0.79
C LYS A 50 -9.65 -8.52 1.13
N LYS A 51 -10.04 -9.11 2.26
CA LYS A 51 -11.44 -9.18 2.70
C LYS A 51 -11.90 -7.91 3.43
N LYS A 52 -10.96 -7.06 3.84
CA LYS A 52 -11.24 -5.84 4.59
C LYS A 52 -11.63 -4.70 3.65
N VAL A 53 -12.52 -3.83 4.12
CA VAL A 53 -13.01 -2.67 3.35
C VAL A 53 -11.85 -1.73 2.99
N GLY A 54 -10.91 -1.52 3.91
CA GLY A 54 -9.70 -0.74 3.72
C GLY A 54 -8.80 -1.26 2.59
N TYR A 55 -8.96 -2.48 2.08
CA TYR A 55 -8.15 -2.97 0.96
C TYR A 55 -8.43 -2.22 -0.35
N LYS A 56 -9.66 -1.67 -0.48
CA LYS A 56 -10.04 -0.88 -1.66
C LYS A 56 -9.16 0.37 -1.82
N LYS A 57 -8.78 1.02 -0.71
CA LYS A 57 -7.92 2.21 -0.72
C LYS A 57 -6.50 1.88 -1.22
N LEU A 58 -5.98 0.70 -0.86
CA LEU A 58 -4.68 0.21 -1.31
C LEU A 58 -4.70 0.00 -2.82
N ARG A 59 -5.74 -0.68 -3.35
CA ARG A 59 -5.92 -0.86 -4.80
C ARG A 59 -6.05 0.47 -5.54
N PHE A 60 -6.82 1.41 -4.99
CA PHE A 60 -6.95 2.74 -5.58
C PHE A 60 -5.61 3.45 -5.66
N CYS A 61 -4.88 3.53 -4.53
CA CYS A 61 -3.57 4.17 -4.47
C CYS A 61 -2.55 3.49 -5.39
N GLY A 62 -2.46 2.15 -5.37
CA GLY A 62 -1.54 1.40 -6.23
C GLY A 62 -1.80 1.65 -7.72
N LYS A 63 -3.07 1.68 -8.14
CA LYS A 63 -3.45 2.00 -9.53
C LYS A 63 -3.10 3.44 -9.91
N GLN A 64 -3.39 4.40 -9.03
CA GLN A 64 -3.06 5.81 -9.28
C GLN A 64 -1.54 5.99 -9.39
N THR A 65 -0.78 5.40 -8.46
CA THR A 65 0.68 5.38 -8.45
C THR A 65 1.25 4.84 -9.76
N ALA A 66 0.72 3.72 -10.26
CA ALA A 66 1.14 3.14 -11.54
C ALA A 66 0.80 4.05 -12.73
N SER A 67 -0.39 4.67 -12.72
CA SER A 67 -0.79 5.65 -13.74
C SER A 67 0.10 6.90 -13.75
N ASP A 68 0.62 7.29 -12.58
CA ASP A 68 1.55 8.41 -12.41
C ASP A 68 3.01 8.02 -12.75
N GLY A 69 3.25 6.79 -13.22
CA GLY A 69 4.58 6.29 -13.58
C GLY A 69 5.47 5.97 -12.37
N LEU A 70 4.87 5.88 -11.17
CA LEU A 70 5.56 5.53 -9.94
C LEU A 70 5.39 4.03 -9.66
N ARG A 71 6.39 3.44 -8.99
CA ARG A 71 6.36 2.01 -8.62
C ARG A 71 5.97 1.77 -7.17
N PHE A 72 6.03 2.81 -6.35
CA PHE A 72 5.91 2.71 -4.91
C PHE A 72 4.87 3.67 -4.38
N SER A 73 4.11 3.22 -3.41
CA SER A 73 3.20 4.05 -2.65
C SER A 73 3.40 3.88 -1.15
N TRP A 74 3.13 4.93 -0.41
CA TRP A 74 3.05 4.92 1.04
C TRP A 74 1.60 5.12 1.45
N VAL A 75 1.13 4.28 2.36
CA VAL A 75 -0.22 4.33 2.92
C VAL A 75 -0.10 4.14 4.42
N ASP A 76 -0.69 5.04 5.18
CA ASP A 76 -0.80 4.95 6.63
C ASP A 76 -1.91 3.96 6.97
N THR A 77 -1.58 2.81 7.56
CA THR A 77 -2.53 1.71 7.79
C THR A 77 -2.04 0.71 8.83
#